data_AF-A0AAN7VCF0-F1
#
_entry.id   AF-A0AAN7VCF0-F1
#
_cell.length_a   1.000
_cell.length_b   1.000
_cell.length_c   1.000
_cell.angle_alpha   90.00
_cell.angle_beta   90.00
_cell.angle_gamma   90.00
#
_symmetry.space_group_name_H-M   'P 1'
#
loop_
_entity.id
_entity.type
_entity.pdbx_description
1 polymer ?
#
loop_
_entity_poly.entity_id
_entity_poly.type
_entity_poly.pdbx_seq_one_letter_code
_entity_poly.pdbx_strand_id
1 'polypeptide(L)'
;MQDTQVTSPNYSYILNFESDFKHQEPLTWMSKNWTMGFYYVAVYMIFIFGGQHIMQNRPRFELRGLLSLWNTALAIFSIMGAIRTGPELIHILTNHGLYHSVCVSSFVVQDGVAGFWTWIFVLSKVPELGDTIFIVLRKRPLIFLHWYHHTTVLLYSWFSYSQTSASLRWFLVMNYHVHAIMYSYYALRAMGYSPPRRFAMLITSLQLLQMVVGCAVNVWVQQLLNDHRECNVTYVDIKLSLAMYFSYLVLFARFFHKTYLCGAQRKKQPKAPLAEECSVLKSKQE
;
A
#
# COMPACT_ATOMS: atom_id res chain seq x y z
N MET A 1 32.83 -8.16 -7.77
CA MET A 1 31.41 -7.91 -8.14
C MET A 1 31.15 -8.72 -9.39
N GLN A 2 30.60 -9.92 -9.23
CA GLN A 2 30.21 -10.74 -10.38
C GLN A 2 28.87 -10.20 -10.85
N ASP A 3 28.85 -9.58 -12.04
CA ASP A 3 27.62 -9.22 -12.75
C ASP A 3 26.85 -10.50 -13.09
N THR A 4 26.09 -11.01 -12.13
CA THR A 4 24.97 -11.89 -12.47
C THR A 4 23.95 -11.01 -13.18
N GLN A 5 24.04 -10.97 -14.51
CA GLN A 5 22.95 -10.59 -15.39
C GLN A 5 21.76 -11.48 -15.04
N VAL A 6 20.84 -10.94 -14.25
CA VAL A 6 19.59 -11.63 -13.96
C VAL A 6 18.78 -11.52 -15.23
N THR A 7 18.60 -12.63 -15.93
CA THR A 7 17.77 -12.67 -17.13
C THR A 7 16.38 -12.17 -16.77
N SER A 8 15.95 -11.08 -17.41
CA SER A 8 14.59 -10.55 -17.24
C SER A 8 13.56 -11.65 -17.58
N PRO A 9 12.42 -11.71 -16.88
CA PRO A 9 11.35 -12.63 -17.23
C PRO A 9 10.94 -12.42 -18.70
N ASN A 10 10.50 -13.49 -19.36
CA ASN A 10 9.96 -13.39 -20.70
C ASN A 10 8.58 -12.71 -20.66
N TYR A 11 8.57 -11.39 -20.74
CA TYR A 11 7.35 -10.60 -20.84
C TYR A 11 6.65 -10.91 -22.16
N SER A 12 5.35 -11.21 -22.12
CA SER A 12 4.57 -11.51 -23.33
C SER A 12 4.56 -10.35 -24.34
N TYR A 13 4.69 -9.11 -23.85
CA TYR A 13 4.80 -7.91 -24.67
C TYR A 13 5.43 -6.78 -23.87
N ILE A 14 6.47 -6.12 -24.38
CA ILE A 14 7.12 -4.96 -23.74
C ILE A 14 6.63 -3.70 -24.46
N LEU A 15 6.14 -2.72 -23.71
CA LEU A 15 5.71 -1.43 -24.28
C LEU A 15 6.93 -0.56 -24.57
N ASN A 16 6.88 0.27 -25.63
CA ASN A 16 8.03 1.11 -26.02
C ASN A 16 8.53 2.02 -24.88
N PHE A 17 7.62 2.57 -24.07
CA PHE A 17 8.02 3.40 -22.93
C PHE A 17 8.66 2.60 -21.80
N GLU A 18 8.41 1.29 -21.70
CA GLU A 18 9.05 0.40 -20.73
C GLU A 18 10.45 -0.01 -21.20
N SER A 19 10.63 -0.22 -22.51
CA SER A 19 11.95 -0.55 -23.10
C SER A 19 12.91 0.64 -23.07
N ASP A 20 12.39 1.85 -23.29
CA ASP A 20 13.19 3.07 -23.32
C ASP A 20 13.45 3.65 -21.92
N PHE A 21 12.95 3.00 -20.87
CA PHE A 21 13.03 3.50 -19.51
C PHE A 21 14.47 3.44 -18.97
N LYS A 22 15.03 4.61 -18.68
CA LYS A 22 16.38 4.75 -18.09
C LYS A 22 16.28 4.82 -16.56
N HIS A 23 16.49 3.70 -15.89
CA HIS A 23 16.44 3.59 -14.42
C HIS A 23 17.25 4.66 -13.65
N GLN A 24 18.39 5.07 -14.21
CA GLN A 24 19.34 5.96 -13.54
C GLN A 24 18.76 7.35 -13.26
N GLU A 25 17.92 7.87 -14.16
CA GLU A 25 17.34 9.21 -14.05
C GLU A 25 16.36 9.29 -12.86
N PRO A 26 15.32 8.44 -12.77
CA PRO A 26 14.44 8.32 -11.61
C PRO A 26 15.16 8.05 -10.29
N LEU A 27 16.17 7.17 -10.31
CA LEU A 27 16.96 6.85 -9.11
C LEU A 27 17.72 8.07 -8.61
N THR A 28 18.39 8.79 -9.52
CA THR A 28 19.13 10.01 -9.18
C THR A 28 18.19 11.10 -8.68
N TRP A 29 17.03 11.26 -9.32
CA TRP A 29 16.03 12.23 -8.91
C TRP A 29 15.46 11.89 -7.52
N MET A 30 15.08 10.64 -7.27
CA MET A 30 14.54 10.24 -5.96
C MET A 30 15.61 10.36 -4.87
N SER A 31 16.85 9.94 -5.14
CA SER A 31 17.95 10.08 -4.17
C SER A 31 18.16 11.53 -3.71
N LYS A 32 17.97 12.50 -4.62
CA LYS A 32 18.05 13.94 -4.29
C LYS A 32 16.78 14.51 -3.64
N ASN A 33 15.61 13.96 -3.96
CA ASN A 33 14.31 14.57 -3.65
C ASN A 33 13.42 13.71 -2.74
N TRP A 34 13.90 12.61 -2.15
CA TRP A 34 13.06 11.73 -1.34
C TRP A 34 12.40 12.45 -0.14
N THR A 35 13.05 13.51 0.38
CA THR A 35 12.52 14.37 1.44
C THR A 35 11.31 15.19 1.01
N MET A 36 11.03 15.31 -0.29
CA MET A 36 9.80 15.92 -0.82
C MET A 36 8.55 15.21 -0.27
N GLY A 37 8.65 13.93 0.10
CA GLY A 37 7.59 13.20 0.79
C GLY A 37 7.07 13.93 2.04
N PHE A 38 7.95 14.53 2.84
CA PHE A 38 7.55 15.29 4.03
C PHE A 38 6.73 16.53 3.70
N TYR A 39 7.07 17.23 2.62
CA TYR A 39 6.30 18.38 2.16
C TYR A 39 4.91 17.97 1.67
N TYR A 40 4.79 16.87 0.92
CA TYR A 40 3.49 16.34 0.51
C TYR A 40 2.63 15.95 1.71
N VAL A 41 3.22 15.31 2.72
CA VAL A 41 2.53 14.97 3.98
C VAL A 41 2.09 16.23 4.73
N ALA A 42 2.94 17.26 4.82
CA ALA A 42 2.57 18.51 5.48
C ALA A 42 1.36 19.17 4.81
N VAL A 43 1.38 19.27 3.47
CA VAL A 43 0.25 19.78 2.66
C VAL A 43 -1.00 18.91 2.86
N TYR A 44 -0.84 17.60 2.85
CA TYR A 44 -1.92 16.63 3.09
C TYR A 44 -2.58 16.81 4.46
N MET A 45 -1.80 16.99 5.52
CA MET A 45 -2.30 17.19 6.88
C MET A 45 -3.07 18.52 7.00
N ILE A 46 -2.53 19.60 6.42
CA ILE A 46 -3.23 20.90 6.33
C ILE A 46 -4.56 20.74 5.60
N PHE A 47 -4.56 20.02 4.48
CA PHE A 47 -5.76 19.78 3.69
C PHE A 47 -6.81 18.98 4.45
N ILE A 48 -6.43 17.92 5.18
CA ILE A 48 -7.37 17.12 5.98
C ILE A 48 -8.04 17.96 7.05
N PHE A 49 -7.24 18.59 7.93
CA PHE A 49 -7.79 19.28 9.10
C PHE A 49 -8.50 20.58 8.69
N GLY A 50 -7.91 21.35 7.77
CA GLY A 50 -8.54 22.54 7.21
C GLY A 50 -9.80 22.21 6.41
N GLY A 51 -9.74 21.16 5.58
CA GLY A 51 -10.89 20.69 4.80
C GLY A 51 -12.04 20.19 5.68
N GLN A 52 -11.74 19.46 6.76
CA GLN A 52 -12.75 19.05 7.73
C GLN A 52 -13.41 20.25 8.40
N HIS A 53 -12.63 21.25 8.83
CA HIS A 53 -13.15 22.46 9.46
C HIS A 53 -14.05 23.27 8.51
N ILE A 54 -13.61 23.52 7.27
CA ILE A 54 -14.40 24.23 6.26
C ILE A 54 -15.69 23.47 5.93
N MET A 55 -15.61 22.14 5.81
CA MET A 55 -16.76 21.32 5.47
C MET A 55 -17.80 21.29 6.60
N GLN A 56 -17.49 21.59 7.86
CA GLN A 56 -18.49 21.61 8.95
C GLN A 56 -19.71 22.47 8.56
N ASN A 57 -19.46 23.64 7.97
CA ASN A 57 -20.49 24.62 7.60
C ASN A 57 -21.03 24.48 6.17
N ARG A 58 -20.62 23.45 5.41
CA ARG A 58 -21.06 23.25 4.00
C ARG A 58 -21.86 21.95 3.82
N PRO A 59 -22.77 21.85 2.83
CA PRO A 59 -23.41 20.57 2.52
C PRO A 59 -22.38 19.54 1.99
N ARG A 60 -22.72 18.25 2.08
CA ARG A 60 -21.90 17.18 1.47
C ARG A 60 -21.89 17.31 -0.05
N PHE A 61 -20.75 17.07 -0.69
CA PHE A 61 -20.67 17.03 -2.15
C PHE A 61 -21.05 15.65 -2.69
N GLU A 62 -21.85 15.61 -3.77
CA GLU A 62 -22.21 14.39 -4.49
C GLU A 62 -21.21 14.10 -5.62
N LEU A 63 -20.02 13.64 -5.25
CA LEU A 63 -18.90 13.38 -6.18
C LEU A 63 -18.89 11.95 -6.74
N ARG A 64 -20.05 11.32 -6.89
CA ARG A 64 -20.13 9.87 -7.17
C ARG A 64 -19.50 9.49 -8.52
N GLY A 65 -19.78 10.25 -9.59
CA GLY A 65 -19.20 10.02 -10.91
C GLY A 65 -17.68 10.18 -10.91
N LEU A 66 -17.18 11.28 -10.33
CA LEU A 66 -15.75 11.53 -10.22
C LEU A 66 -15.03 10.48 -9.36
N LEU A 67 -15.64 10.08 -8.24
CA LEU A 67 -15.11 9.01 -7.39
C LEU A 67 -15.08 7.66 -8.12
N SER A 68 -16.08 7.38 -8.96
CA SER A 68 -16.11 6.17 -9.78
C SER A 68 -14.96 6.15 -10.78
N LEU A 69 -14.76 7.25 -11.51
CA LEU A 69 -13.67 7.40 -12.46
C LEU A 69 -12.31 7.26 -11.76
N TRP A 70 -12.16 7.93 -10.61
CA TRP A 70 -10.95 7.89 -9.78
C TRP A 70 -10.60 6.46 -9.33
N ASN A 71 -11.54 5.74 -8.72
CA ASN A 71 -11.30 4.36 -8.28
C ASN A 71 -11.06 3.43 -9.47
N THR A 72 -11.69 3.67 -10.61
CA THR A 72 -11.47 2.88 -11.84
C THR A 72 -10.06 3.10 -12.38
N ALA A 73 -9.57 4.34 -12.39
CA ALA A 73 -8.21 4.66 -12.80
C ALA A 73 -7.17 4.00 -11.88
N LEU A 74 -7.36 4.08 -10.56
CA LEU A 74 -6.48 3.41 -9.59
C LEU A 74 -6.55 1.88 -9.68
N ALA A 75 -7.72 1.31 -9.99
CA ALA A 75 -7.89 -0.11 -10.24
C ALA A 75 -7.09 -0.55 -11.48
N ILE A 76 -7.25 0.14 -12.61
CA ILE A 76 -6.51 -0.16 -13.86
C ILE A 76 -5.00 -0.05 -13.61
N PHE A 77 -4.55 1.05 -13.00
CA PHE A 77 -3.14 1.24 -12.63
C PHE A 77 -2.60 0.07 -11.80
N SER A 78 -3.36 -0.34 -10.77
CA SER A 78 -2.94 -1.42 -9.88
C SER A 78 -2.95 -2.79 -10.56
N ILE A 79 -3.93 -3.06 -11.42
CA ILE A 79 -4.02 -4.30 -12.22
C ILE A 79 -2.83 -4.38 -13.18
N MET A 80 -2.53 -3.30 -13.90
CA MET A 80 -1.38 -3.26 -14.80
C MET A 80 -0.06 -3.45 -14.04
N GLY A 81 0.11 -2.76 -12.91
CA GLY A 81 1.28 -2.95 -12.06
C GLY A 81 1.43 -4.38 -11.54
N ALA A 82 0.33 -5.03 -11.13
CA ALA A 82 0.33 -6.43 -10.70
C ALA A 82 0.72 -7.39 -11.84
N ILE A 83 0.15 -7.21 -13.03
CA ILE A 83 0.45 -8.04 -14.22
C ILE A 83 1.90 -7.86 -14.66
N ARG A 84 2.48 -6.68 -14.47
CA ARG A 84 3.83 -6.35 -14.92
C ARG A 84 4.90 -6.77 -13.93
N THR A 85 4.65 -6.63 -12.62
CA THR A 85 5.63 -6.94 -11.57
C THR A 85 5.49 -8.36 -10.99
N GLY A 86 4.30 -8.95 -11.07
CA GLY A 86 4.04 -10.31 -10.58
C GLY A 86 4.86 -11.40 -11.27
N PRO A 87 4.91 -11.45 -12.62
CA PRO A 87 5.73 -12.41 -13.35
C PRO A 87 7.23 -12.28 -13.05
N GLU A 88 7.74 -11.06 -12.83
CA GLU A 88 9.13 -10.84 -12.40
C GLU A 88 9.39 -11.51 -11.06
N LEU A 89 8.54 -11.29 -10.05
CA LEU A 89 8.70 -11.93 -8.75
C LEU A 89 8.65 -13.46 -8.86
N ILE A 90 7.70 -14.01 -9.62
CA ILE A 90 7.58 -15.46 -9.83
C ILE A 90 8.83 -16.02 -10.51
N HIS A 91 9.36 -15.32 -11.52
CA HIS A 91 10.57 -15.71 -12.24
C HIS A 91 11.79 -15.75 -11.31
N ILE A 92 11.98 -14.70 -10.49
CA ILE A 92 13.08 -14.66 -9.53
C ILE A 92 12.95 -15.77 -8.48
N LEU A 93 11.74 -16.00 -7.97
CA LEU A 93 11.50 -17.06 -6.98
C LEU A 93 11.79 -18.45 -7.54
N THR A 94 11.44 -18.69 -8.80
CA THR A 94 11.58 -20.01 -9.43
C THR A 94 13.02 -20.29 -9.84
N ASN A 95 13.74 -19.30 -10.39
CA ASN A 95 15.06 -19.50 -11.00
C ASN A 95 16.24 -19.12 -10.08
N HIS A 96 16.05 -18.18 -9.16
CA HIS A 96 17.13 -17.65 -8.29
C HIS A 96 16.84 -17.84 -6.79
N GLY A 97 15.63 -18.30 -6.45
CA GLY A 97 15.24 -18.64 -5.08
C GLY A 97 14.85 -17.45 -4.21
N LEU A 98 14.47 -17.75 -2.96
CA LEU A 98 13.94 -16.78 -2.01
C LEU A 98 14.96 -15.70 -1.63
N TYR A 99 16.23 -16.07 -1.44
CA TYR A 99 17.28 -15.11 -1.09
C TYR A 99 17.38 -13.97 -2.10
N HIS A 100 17.46 -14.32 -3.39
CA HIS A 100 17.57 -13.35 -4.46
C HIS A 100 16.34 -12.42 -4.53
N SER A 101 15.16 -12.96 -4.24
CA SER A 101 13.91 -12.18 -4.24
C SER A 101 13.88 -11.07 -3.18
N VAL A 102 14.55 -11.24 -2.03
CA VAL A 102 14.51 -10.30 -0.90
C VAL A 102 15.77 -9.45 -0.75
N CYS A 103 16.91 -9.92 -1.28
CA CYS A 103 18.22 -9.29 -1.07
C CYS A 103 18.89 -8.71 -2.30
N VAL A 104 18.38 -8.99 -3.51
CA VAL A 104 18.93 -8.44 -4.76
C VAL A 104 17.91 -7.54 -5.45
N SER A 105 18.26 -6.27 -5.66
CA SER A 105 17.39 -5.23 -6.24
C SER A 105 17.41 -5.18 -7.77
N SER A 106 17.54 -6.34 -8.44
CA SER A 106 17.64 -6.43 -9.91
C SER A 106 16.42 -5.83 -10.62
N PHE A 107 15.24 -5.93 -10.02
CA PHE A 107 13.99 -5.37 -10.57
C PHE A 107 14.01 -3.85 -10.79
N VAL A 108 14.88 -3.11 -10.08
CA VAL A 108 14.98 -1.64 -10.23
C VAL A 108 16.12 -1.23 -11.16
N VAL A 109 17.19 -2.02 -11.19
CA VAL A 109 18.48 -1.63 -11.81
C VAL A 109 18.70 -2.32 -13.15
N GLN A 110 18.09 -3.50 -13.36
CA GLN A 110 18.36 -4.35 -14.52
C GLN A 110 17.11 -4.58 -15.40
N ASP A 111 15.90 -4.52 -14.83
CA ASP A 111 14.65 -4.78 -15.55
C ASP A 111 13.90 -3.48 -15.89
N GLY A 112 13.90 -3.11 -17.18
CA GLY A 112 13.17 -1.96 -17.76
C GLY A 112 11.72 -1.85 -17.29
N VAL A 113 10.99 -2.95 -17.40
CA VAL A 113 9.56 -3.03 -17.12
C VAL A 113 9.34 -2.92 -15.61
N ALA A 114 9.93 -3.82 -14.82
CA ALA A 114 9.74 -3.82 -13.37
C ALA A 114 10.24 -2.52 -12.72
N GLY A 115 11.32 -1.93 -13.26
CA GLY A 115 11.88 -0.68 -12.77
C GLY A 115 10.97 0.51 -13.04
N PHE A 116 10.36 0.58 -14.24
CA PHE A 116 9.35 1.59 -14.54
C PHE A 116 8.15 1.48 -13.60
N TRP A 117 7.59 0.28 -13.48
CA TRP A 117 6.42 0.03 -12.62
C TRP A 117 6.73 0.28 -11.14
N THR A 118 7.96 0.03 -10.69
CA THR A 118 8.40 0.40 -9.33
C THR A 118 8.47 1.91 -9.14
N TRP A 119 9.00 2.65 -10.12
CA TRP A 119 9.08 4.10 -10.02
C TRP A 119 7.68 4.74 -9.94
N ILE A 120 6.78 4.37 -10.85
CA ILE A 120 5.42 4.91 -10.84
C ILE A 120 4.61 4.44 -9.63
N PHE A 121 4.90 3.27 -9.05
CA PHE A 121 4.34 2.83 -7.75
C PHE A 121 4.67 3.81 -6.62
N VAL A 122 5.93 4.25 -6.54
CA VAL A 122 6.38 5.18 -5.49
C VAL A 122 5.71 6.53 -5.68
N LEU A 123 5.61 6.99 -6.93
CA LEU A 123 4.92 8.23 -7.26
C LEU A 123 3.41 8.14 -7.02
N SER A 124 2.77 6.99 -7.23
CA SER A 124 1.31 6.80 -7.07
C SER A 124 0.83 7.08 -5.66
N LYS A 125 1.70 7.00 -4.65
CA LYS A 125 1.35 7.30 -3.26
C LYS A 125 0.90 8.75 -3.05
N VAL A 126 1.37 9.68 -3.88
CA VAL A 126 0.92 11.08 -3.87
C VAL A 126 -0.51 11.20 -4.42
N PRO A 127 -0.84 10.71 -5.64
CA PRO A 127 -2.23 10.63 -6.09
C PRO A 127 -3.15 9.91 -5.12
N GLU A 128 -2.75 8.78 -4.53
CA GLU A 128 -3.57 8.00 -3.58
C GLU A 128 -4.04 8.82 -2.36
N LEU A 129 -3.36 9.93 -2.00
CA LEU A 129 -3.85 10.88 -0.98
C LEU A 129 -5.21 11.50 -1.36
N GLY A 130 -5.53 11.55 -2.65
CA GLY A 130 -6.83 11.97 -3.19
C GLY A 130 -8.00 11.17 -2.63
N ASP A 131 -7.80 9.92 -2.21
CA ASP A 131 -8.85 9.12 -1.56
C ASP A 131 -9.39 9.82 -0.31
N THR A 132 -8.48 10.42 0.47
CA THR A 132 -8.86 11.17 1.67
C THR A 132 -9.59 12.46 1.33
N ILE A 133 -9.21 13.12 0.23
CA ILE A 133 -9.89 14.32 -0.26
C ILE A 133 -11.38 14.02 -0.50
N PHE A 134 -11.68 12.91 -1.20
CA PHE A 134 -13.06 12.49 -1.42
C PHE A 134 -13.81 12.16 -0.12
N ILE A 135 -13.14 11.57 0.88
CA ILE A 135 -13.74 11.29 2.18
C ILE A 135 -14.16 12.59 2.88
N VAL A 136 -13.26 13.58 2.92
CA VAL A 136 -13.50 14.88 3.57
C VAL A 136 -14.62 15.64 2.86
N LEU A 137 -14.57 15.77 1.53
CA LEU A 137 -15.58 16.48 0.74
C LEU A 137 -16.97 15.83 0.80
N ARG A 138 -17.03 14.51 1.02
CA ARG A 138 -18.30 13.77 1.18
C ARG A 138 -18.79 13.69 2.62
N LYS A 139 -18.11 14.34 3.57
CA LYS A 139 -18.40 14.28 5.01
C LYS A 139 -18.46 12.85 5.56
N ARG A 140 -17.59 11.97 5.07
CA ARG A 140 -17.46 10.61 5.60
C ARG A 140 -16.46 10.60 6.76
N PRO A 141 -16.65 9.72 7.76
CA PRO A 141 -15.76 9.67 8.91
C PRO A 141 -14.36 9.25 8.46
N LEU A 142 -13.39 10.15 8.62
CA LEU A 142 -11.99 9.86 8.37
C LEU A 142 -11.41 9.11 9.56
N ILE A 143 -11.16 7.81 9.39
CA ILE A 143 -10.61 6.96 10.45
C ILE A 143 -9.09 7.11 10.56
N PHE A 144 -8.56 6.97 11.78
CA PHE A 144 -7.12 7.02 12.05
C PHE A 144 -6.30 6.12 11.12
N LEU A 145 -6.74 4.87 10.97
CA LEU A 145 -6.08 3.88 10.11
C LEU A 145 -5.83 4.40 8.69
N HIS A 146 -6.76 5.17 8.11
CA HIS A 146 -6.67 5.60 6.72
C HIS A 146 -5.59 6.67 6.53
N TRP A 147 -5.70 7.81 7.23
CA TRP A 147 -4.73 8.90 7.04
C TRP A 147 -3.35 8.56 7.59
N TYR A 148 -3.27 7.76 8.67
CA TYR A 148 -2.01 7.24 9.18
C TYR A 148 -1.34 6.38 8.10
N HIS A 149 -2.04 5.39 7.56
CA HIS A 149 -1.53 4.53 6.48
C HIS A 149 -1.04 5.34 5.29
N HIS A 150 -1.87 6.23 4.73
CA HIS A 150 -1.50 7.02 3.55
C HIS A 150 -0.27 7.91 3.79
N THR A 151 -0.13 8.45 5.00
CA THR A 151 1.05 9.22 5.39
C THR A 151 2.30 8.36 5.44
N THR A 152 2.25 7.25 6.18
CA THR A 152 3.44 6.43 6.43
C THR A 152 3.86 5.63 5.21
N VAL A 153 2.95 5.12 4.37
CA VAL A 153 3.33 4.44 3.11
C VAL A 153 3.97 5.38 2.11
N LEU A 154 3.54 6.65 2.05
CA LEU A 154 4.14 7.65 1.17
C LEU A 154 5.58 7.94 1.59
N LEU A 155 5.81 8.25 2.87
CA LEU A 155 7.16 8.51 3.37
C LEU A 155 8.08 7.30 3.21
N TYR A 156 7.57 6.11 3.55
CA TYR A 156 8.34 4.87 3.47
C TYR A 156 8.68 4.51 2.02
N SER A 157 7.75 4.59 1.06
CA SER A 157 8.03 4.21 -0.32
C SER A 157 9.06 5.12 -0.98
N TRP A 158 8.98 6.44 -0.71
CA TRP A 158 9.95 7.42 -1.22
C TRP A 158 11.33 7.19 -0.62
N PHE A 159 11.42 6.96 0.69
CA PHE A 159 12.67 6.61 1.35
C PHE A 159 13.25 5.30 0.82
N SER A 160 12.47 4.21 0.81
CA SER A 160 12.95 2.87 0.46
C SER A 160 13.41 2.77 -1.00
N TYR A 161 12.73 3.46 -1.92
CA TYR A 161 13.18 3.55 -3.32
C TYR A 161 14.48 4.33 -3.47
N SER A 162 14.67 5.42 -2.69
CA SER A 162 15.94 6.17 -2.69
C SER A 162 17.14 5.34 -2.25
N GLN A 163 16.89 4.31 -1.43
CA GLN A 163 17.89 3.36 -0.94
C GLN A 163 18.02 2.12 -1.83
N THR A 164 17.25 2.02 -2.92
CA THR A 164 17.18 0.84 -3.78
C THR A 164 16.91 -0.47 -3.01
N SER A 165 16.13 -0.40 -1.92
CA SER A 165 15.93 -1.54 -1.02
C SER A 165 15.37 -2.76 -1.78
N ALA A 166 16.07 -3.89 -1.70
CA ALA A 166 15.65 -5.11 -2.38
C ALA A 166 14.31 -5.67 -1.85
N SER A 167 14.02 -5.45 -0.57
CA SER A 167 12.76 -5.89 0.07
C SER A 167 11.53 -5.19 -0.49
N LEU A 168 11.69 -4.01 -1.12
CA LEU A 168 10.63 -3.28 -1.79
C LEU A 168 9.93 -4.12 -2.87
N ARG A 169 10.63 -5.09 -3.50
CA ARG A 169 10.04 -6.02 -4.49
C ARG A 169 8.81 -6.75 -3.93
N TRP A 170 8.91 -7.30 -2.74
CA TRP A 170 7.78 -8.02 -2.13
C TRP A 170 6.65 -7.07 -1.76
N PHE A 171 6.99 -5.92 -1.18
CA PHE A 171 6.02 -4.93 -0.73
C PHE A 171 5.23 -4.33 -1.90
N LEU A 172 5.89 -4.01 -3.01
CA LEU A 172 5.21 -3.45 -4.18
C LEU A 172 4.30 -4.48 -4.85
N VAL A 173 4.79 -5.71 -5.08
CA VAL A 173 3.99 -6.73 -5.77
C VAL A 173 2.75 -7.07 -4.97
N MET A 174 2.89 -7.31 -3.66
CA MET A 174 1.73 -7.57 -2.80
C MET A 174 0.76 -6.38 -2.77
N ASN A 175 1.28 -5.15 -2.66
CA ASN A 175 0.43 -3.95 -2.63
C ASN A 175 -0.36 -3.81 -3.94
N TYR A 176 0.29 -4.00 -5.10
CA TYR A 176 -0.39 -3.94 -6.40
C TYR A 176 -1.52 -4.95 -6.50
N HIS A 177 -1.31 -6.20 -6.07
CA HIS A 177 -2.35 -7.23 -6.09
C HIS A 177 -3.52 -6.88 -5.17
N VAL A 178 -3.25 -6.46 -3.94
CA VAL A 178 -4.30 -6.10 -2.98
C VAL A 178 -5.04 -4.84 -3.42
N HIS A 179 -4.34 -3.82 -3.91
CA HIS A 179 -4.93 -2.58 -4.42
C HIS A 179 -5.75 -2.81 -5.69
N ALA A 180 -5.33 -3.69 -6.59
CA ALA A 180 -6.11 -4.09 -7.75
C ALA A 180 -7.51 -4.59 -7.34
N ILE A 181 -7.57 -5.47 -6.34
CA ILE A 181 -8.84 -6.01 -5.84
C ILE A 181 -9.63 -4.94 -5.06
N MET A 182 -8.97 -4.18 -4.19
CA MET A 182 -9.60 -3.16 -3.35
C MET A 182 -10.22 -2.03 -4.17
N TYR A 183 -9.47 -1.43 -5.10
CA TYR A 183 -9.97 -0.35 -5.95
C TYR A 183 -11.01 -0.82 -6.93
N SER A 184 -10.91 -2.04 -7.46
CA SER A 184 -11.98 -2.65 -8.27
C SER A 184 -13.29 -2.74 -7.47
N TYR A 185 -13.21 -3.16 -6.21
CA TYR A 185 -14.37 -3.18 -5.32
C TYR A 185 -14.94 -1.77 -5.07
N TYR A 186 -14.09 -0.77 -4.81
CA TYR A 186 -14.54 0.61 -4.61
C TYR A 186 -15.12 1.26 -5.87
N ALA A 187 -14.56 0.96 -7.05
CA ALA A 187 -15.11 1.39 -8.34
C ALA A 187 -16.53 0.84 -8.51
N LEU A 188 -16.74 -0.46 -8.31
CA LEU A 188 -18.08 -1.09 -8.38
C LEU A 188 -19.06 -0.45 -7.38
N ARG A 189 -18.61 -0.19 -6.14
CA ARG A 189 -19.42 0.49 -5.12
C ARG A 189 -19.80 1.92 -5.55
N ALA A 190 -18.88 2.65 -6.17
CA ALA A 190 -19.11 4.01 -6.65
C ALA A 190 -20.06 4.04 -7.86
N MET A 191 -20.01 3.04 -8.74
CA MET A 191 -20.95 2.87 -9.85
C MET A 191 -22.38 2.55 -9.37
N GLY A 192 -22.54 2.03 -8.15
CA GLY A 192 -23.85 1.74 -7.56
C GLY A 192 -24.12 0.28 -7.29
N TYR A 193 -23.21 -0.58 -7.69
CA TYR A 193 -23.30 -1.99 -7.35
C TYR A 193 -23.12 -2.16 -5.84
N SER A 194 -23.77 -3.19 -5.31
CA SER A 194 -23.62 -3.57 -3.91
C SER A 194 -23.05 -4.98 -3.81
N PRO A 195 -21.73 -5.15 -4.04
CA PRO A 195 -21.09 -6.44 -3.88
C PRO A 195 -21.34 -6.99 -2.46
N PRO A 196 -21.53 -8.31 -2.32
CA PRO A 196 -21.77 -8.95 -1.04
C PRO A 196 -20.71 -8.61 0.02
N ARG A 197 -21.11 -8.60 1.29
CA ARG A 197 -20.21 -8.35 2.44
C ARG A 197 -19.01 -9.30 2.47
N ARG A 198 -19.14 -10.51 1.91
CA ARG A 198 -18.05 -11.50 1.79
C ARG A 198 -16.85 -10.96 1.01
N PHE A 199 -17.07 -10.17 -0.04
CA PHE A 199 -15.97 -9.54 -0.79
C PHE A 199 -15.22 -8.50 0.03
N ALA A 200 -15.93 -7.67 0.79
CA ALA A 200 -15.28 -6.71 1.69
C ALA A 200 -14.45 -7.43 2.78
N MET A 201 -14.95 -8.55 3.29
CA MET A 201 -14.22 -9.38 4.25
C MET A 201 -12.97 -10.00 3.60
N LEU A 202 -13.08 -10.54 2.38
CA LEU A 202 -11.95 -11.07 1.62
C LEU A 202 -10.85 -10.01 1.43
N ILE A 203 -11.21 -8.79 1.03
CA ILE A 203 -10.25 -7.69 0.86
C ILE A 203 -9.51 -7.40 2.16
N THR A 204 -10.25 -7.29 3.27
CA THR A 204 -9.63 -7.03 4.58
C THR A 204 -8.74 -8.18 5.03
N SER A 205 -9.12 -9.43 4.73
CA SER A 205 -8.29 -10.61 4.99
C SER A 205 -7.01 -10.62 4.16
N LEU A 206 -7.09 -10.22 2.88
CA LEU A 206 -5.91 -10.09 2.01
C LEU A 206 -4.96 -8.98 2.49
N GLN A 207 -5.50 -7.84 2.95
CA GLN A 207 -4.72 -6.76 3.56
C GLN A 207 -4.02 -7.24 4.84
N LEU A 208 -4.71 -8.00 5.70
CA LEU A 208 -4.09 -8.60 6.88
C LEU A 208 -2.97 -9.58 6.53
N LEU A 209 -3.22 -10.45 5.54
CA LEU A 209 -2.21 -11.38 5.06
C LEU A 209 -0.98 -10.64 4.52
N GLN A 210 -1.17 -9.56 3.76
CA GLN A 210 -0.08 -8.69 3.30
C GLN A 210 0.76 -8.17 4.48
N MET A 211 0.14 -7.76 5.59
CA MET A 211 0.90 -7.28 6.75
C MET A 211 1.70 -8.39 7.44
N VAL A 212 1.14 -9.60 7.52
CA VAL A 212 1.83 -10.77 8.08
C VAL A 212 3.03 -11.15 7.22
N VAL A 213 2.84 -11.27 5.90
CA VAL A 213 3.94 -11.57 4.97
C VAL A 213 4.98 -10.45 4.99
N GLY A 214 4.56 -9.19 5.04
CA GLY A 214 5.46 -8.04 5.17
C GLY A 214 6.34 -8.10 6.42
N CYS A 215 5.77 -8.46 7.58
CA CYS A 215 6.54 -8.69 8.80
C CYS A 215 7.52 -9.87 8.64
N ALA A 216 7.06 -10.99 8.07
CA ALA A 216 7.90 -12.17 7.87
C ALA A 216 9.10 -11.91 6.97
N VAL A 217 8.91 -11.19 5.86
CA VAL A 217 9.99 -10.78 4.95
C VAL A 217 11.03 -9.92 5.69
N ASN A 218 10.59 -8.95 6.49
CA ASN A 218 11.51 -8.09 7.25
C ASN A 218 12.30 -8.87 8.31
N VAL A 219 11.65 -9.78 9.05
CA VAL A 219 12.33 -10.64 10.03
C VAL A 219 13.34 -11.55 9.33
N TRP A 220 12.99 -12.10 8.17
CA TRP A 220 13.90 -12.94 7.39
C TRP A 220 15.12 -12.14 6.93
N VAL A 221 14.92 -10.97 6.33
CA VAL A 221 16.02 -10.11 5.85
C VAL A 221 16.92 -9.66 7.02
N GLN A 222 16.34 -9.35 8.18
CA GLN A 222 17.09 -9.07 9.39
C GLN A 222 17.98 -10.25 9.80
N GLN A 223 17.47 -11.49 9.75
CA GLN A 223 18.25 -12.70 10.02
C GLN A 223 19.41 -12.85 9.02
N LEU A 224 19.14 -12.63 7.73
CA LEU A 224 20.18 -12.69 6.68
C LEU A 224 21.32 -11.70 6.93
N LEU A 225 21.00 -10.47 7.34
CA LEU A 225 22.01 -9.45 7.68
C LEU A 225 22.79 -9.82 8.93
N ASN A 226 22.13 -10.37 9.96
CA ASN A 226 22.79 -10.84 11.18
C ASN A 226 23.76 -12.01 10.88
N ASP A 227 23.41 -12.86 9.91
CA ASP A 227 24.27 -13.94 9.39
C ASP A 227 25.38 -13.43 8.45
N HIS A 228 25.56 -12.11 8.35
CA HIS A 228 26.57 -11.44 7.51
C HIS A 228 26.44 -11.76 6.01
N ARG A 229 25.23 -12.08 5.53
CA ARG A 229 24.99 -12.28 4.09
C ARG A 229 24.79 -10.95 3.37
N GLU A 230 25.31 -10.86 2.14
CA GLU A 230 25.22 -9.65 1.32
C GLU A 230 23.79 -9.36 0.87
N CYS A 231 23.17 -8.32 1.41
CA CYS A 231 21.79 -7.95 1.10
C CYS A 231 21.71 -6.45 0.82
N ASN A 232 21.08 -6.06 -0.30
CA ASN A 232 20.91 -4.65 -0.65
C ASN A 232 19.74 -4.02 0.12
N VAL A 233 19.86 -4.00 1.45
CA VAL A 233 18.90 -3.46 2.41
C VAL A 233 19.67 -2.90 3.61
N THR A 234 19.28 -1.75 4.12
CA THR A 234 19.89 -1.15 5.32
C THR A 234 19.11 -1.51 6.59
N TYR A 235 19.78 -1.54 7.75
CA TYR A 235 19.09 -1.73 9.04
C TYR A 235 18.05 -0.66 9.35
N VAL A 236 18.22 0.56 8.81
CA VAL A 236 17.24 1.63 8.95
C VAL A 236 15.97 1.31 8.16
N ASP A 237 16.12 0.81 6.91
CA ASP A 237 14.98 0.39 6.08
C ASP A 237 14.17 -0.71 6.78
N ILE A 238 14.84 -1.73 7.34
CA ILE A 238 14.17 -2.83 8.08
C ILE A 238 13.44 -2.33 9.32
N LYS A 239 14.06 -1.44 10.11
CA LYS A 239 13.41 -0.90 11.31
C LYS A 239 12.15 -0.11 10.96
N LEU A 240 12.23 0.74 9.93
CA LEU A 240 11.09 1.55 9.47
C LEU A 240 9.99 0.68 8.86
N SER A 241 10.35 -0.26 7.99
CA SER A 241 9.40 -1.17 7.33
C SER A 241 8.71 -2.08 8.35
N LEU A 242 9.46 -2.68 9.28
CA LEU A 242 8.91 -3.57 10.31
C LEU A 242 7.98 -2.81 11.24
N ALA A 243 8.37 -1.61 11.70
CA ALA A 243 7.51 -0.76 12.51
C ALA A 243 6.21 -0.39 11.78
N MET A 244 6.31 -0.02 10.50
CA MET A 244 5.16 0.29 9.66
C MET A 244 4.22 -0.92 9.51
N TYR A 245 4.72 -2.06 9.03
CA TYR A 245 3.93 -3.28 8.81
C TYR A 245 3.31 -3.83 10.10
N PHE A 246 4.05 -3.82 11.21
CA PHE A 246 3.53 -4.22 12.51
C PHE A 246 2.41 -3.30 12.98
N SER A 247 2.59 -1.98 12.85
CA SER A 247 1.54 -1.01 13.21
C SER A 247 0.27 -1.22 12.39
N TYR A 248 0.39 -1.52 11.09
CA TYR A 248 -0.75 -1.82 10.23
C TYR A 248 -1.42 -3.14 10.60
N LEU A 249 -0.64 -4.18 10.90
CA LEU A 249 -1.18 -5.47 11.34
C LEU A 249 -2.11 -5.29 12.54
N VAL A 250 -1.68 -4.54 13.56
CA VAL A 250 -2.48 -4.25 14.75
C VAL A 250 -3.73 -3.45 14.40
N LEU A 251 -3.61 -2.40 13.59
CA LEU A 251 -4.73 -1.53 13.23
C LEU A 251 -5.78 -2.27 12.37
N PHE A 252 -5.34 -3.05 11.38
CA PHE A 252 -6.22 -3.85 10.54
C PHE A 252 -6.86 -5.01 11.33
N ALA A 253 -6.14 -5.64 12.25
CA ALA A 253 -6.69 -6.69 13.10
C ALA A 253 -7.80 -6.13 13.99
N ARG A 254 -7.56 -4.96 14.60
CA ARG A 254 -8.56 -4.22 15.38
C ARG A 254 -9.76 -3.82 14.53
N PHE A 255 -9.52 -3.34 13.30
CA PHE A 255 -10.60 -3.00 12.35
C PHE A 255 -11.43 -4.23 11.97
N PHE A 256 -10.78 -5.36 11.67
CA PHE A 256 -11.43 -6.62 11.29
C PHE A 256 -12.29 -7.16 12.43
N HIS A 257 -11.73 -7.23 13.65
CA HIS A 257 -12.44 -7.68 14.84
C HIS A 257 -13.70 -6.83 15.08
N LYS A 258 -13.56 -5.50 15.09
CA LYS A 258 -14.67 -4.58 15.33
C LYS A 258 -15.76 -4.67 14.24
N THR A 259 -15.36 -4.74 12.98
CA THR A 259 -16.29 -4.64 11.83
C THR A 259 -16.98 -5.97 11.52
N TYR A 260 -16.25 -7.09 11.61
CA TYR A 260 -16.73 -8.39 11.16
C TYR A 260 -17.12 -9.31 12.31
N LEU A 261 -16.36 -9.36 13.39
CA LEU A 261 -16.65 -10.28 14.51
C LEU A 261 -17.68 -9.68 15.47
N CYS A 262 -17.42 -8.50 16.03
CA CYS A 262 -18.39 -7.82 16.92
C CYS A 262 -19.65 -7.35 16.16
N GLY A 263 -19.49 -6.83 14.95
CA GLY A 263 -20.61 -6.38 14.12
C GLY A 263 -21.53 -7.51 13.64
N ALA A 264 -21.05 -8.75 13.57
CA ALA A 264 -21.90 -9.92 13.26
C ALA A 264 -22.71 -10.37 14.48
N GLN A 265 -22.15 -10.29 15.68
CA GLN A 265 -22.87 -10.63 16.93
C GLN A 265 -24.06 -9.68 17.17
N ARG A 266 -23.91 -8.38 16.88
CA ARG A 266 -24.98 -7.38 17.04
C ARG A 266 -26.17 -7.56 16.09
N LYS A 267 -26.02 -8.30 14.98
CA LYS A 267 -27.12 -8.63 14.05
C LYS A 267 -27.88 -9.91 14.43
N LYS A 268 -27.32 -10.74 15.32
CA LYS A 268 -27.94 -12.00 15.76
C LYS A 268 -28.77 -11.88 17.03
N GLN A 269 -28.72 -10.77 17.76
CA GLN A 269 -29.52 -10.56 18.97
C GLN A 269 -30.79 -9.73 18.67
N PRO A 270 -32.00 -10.27 18.92
CA PRO A 270 -33.19 -9.46 19.15
C PRO A 270 -32.98 -8.65 20.44
N LYS A 271 -33.46 -7.40 20.46
CA LYS A 271 -33.28 -6.45 21.56
C LYS A 271 -33.62 -7.08 22.93
N ALA A 272 -32.62 -7.25 23.79
CA ALA A 272 -32.75 -7.37 25.24
C ALA A 272 -31.43 -6.90 25.91
N PRO A 273 -31.46 -6.36 27.15
CA PRO A 273 -30.43 -5.46 27.66
C PRO A 273 -29.28 -6.17 28.39
N LEU A 274 -28.08 -5.61 28.18
CA LEU A 274 -26.84 -5.70 28.97
C LEU A 274 -26.27 -7.08 29.33
N ALA A 275 -25.19 -7.43 28.62
CA ALA A 275 -24.00 -8.00 29.23
C ALA A 275 -22.79 -7.15 28.79
N GLU A 276 -22.03 -6.75 29.79
CA GLU A 276 -21.13 -5.62 29.86
C GLU A 276 -19.70 -6.09 29.55
N GLU A 277 -19.25 -6.03 28.28
CA GLU A 277 -17.85 -6.37 27.96
C GLU A 277 -17.30 -5.68 26.69
N CYS A 278 -17.92 -4.58 26.26
CA CYS A 278 -17.43 -3.82 25.09
C CYS A 278 -17.47 -2.29 25.31
N SER A 279 -17.09 -1.85 26.50
CA SER A 279 -16.93 -0.43 26.84
C SER A 279 -15.66 -0.19 27.64
N VAL A 280 -14.51 -0.25 26.96
CA VAL A 280 -13.32 0.48 27.42
C VAL A 280 -12.84 1.30 26.23
N LEU A 281 -12.64 2.61 26.45
CA LEU A 281 -12.26 3.67 25.50
C LEU A 281 -13.41 4.43 24.79
N LYS A 282 -14.45 4.79 25.55
CA LYS A 282 -15.15 6.07 25.36
C LYS A 282 -15.18 6.83 26.69
N SER A 283 -14.05 7.36 27.12
CA SER A 283 -13.99 8.56 27.95
C SER A 283 -12.60 9.19 27.80
N LYS A 284 -12.56 10.53 27.89
CA LYS A 284 -11.43 11.44 27.65
C LYS A 284 -11.22 11.88 26.20
N GLN A 285 -12.12 12.74 25.76
CA GLN A 285 -11.79 14.08 25.26
C GLN A 285 -13.10 14.87 25.24
N GLU A 286 -13.34 15.54 26.37
CA GLU A 286 -13.88 16.90 26.34
C GLU A 286 -12.85 17.82 25.69
#